data_AF-A0A4Q4ZU07-F1
#
_entry.id   AF-A0A4Q4ZU07-F1
#
_cell.length_a   1.000
_cell.length_b   1.000
_cell.length_c   1.000
_cell.angle_alpha   90.00
_cell.angle_beta   90.00
_cell.angle_gamma   90.00
#
_symmetry.space_group_name_H-M   'P 1'
#
loop_
_entity.id
_entity.type
_entity.pdbx_description
1 polymer ?
#
loop_
_entity_poly.entity_id
_entity_poly.type
_entity_poly.pdbx_seq_one_letter_code
_entity_poly.pdbx_strand_id
1 'polypeptide(L)'
;MVREDRWNGSFPHDFKGGPAAVAEFRRRCCEWVNHQAFTARCTEAGIDAEPLCKHPSFEIPNGLEEEYSLQVERDCKVMVAAQYILLAGRAIHEEFITRPLSMGEEEEAKWGLEKWLLWAERLKAIEEKSDCDPKVIAAVVEARKRLIALQPDVFPDSVAKPTPRG
;
A
#
# COMPACT_ATOMS: atom_id res chain seq x y z
N MET A 1 2.43 -18.57 -20.70
CA MET A 1 1.53 -17.41 -20.77
C MET A 1 0.26 -17.71 -20.01
N VAL A 2 0.22 -17.39 -18.72
CA VAL A 2 -1.03 -17.39 -17.94
C VAL A 2 -1.61 -15.99 -18.08
N ARG A 3 -2.82 -15.89 -18.63
CA ARG A 3 -3.52 -14.65 -18.98
C ARG A 3 -3.61 -13.68 -17.79
N GLU A 4 -3.16 -12.45 -18.02
CA GLU A 4 -3.31 -11.29 -17.13
C GLU A 4 -4.78 -10.91 -16.82
N ASP A 5 -5.76 -11.48 -17.53
CA ASP A 5 -7.19 -11.14 -17.41
C ASP A 5 -7.89 -11.65 -16.13
N ARG A 6 -7.19 -12.37 -15.23
CA ARG A 6 -7.74 -12.81 -13.93
C ARG A 6 -7.39 -11.91 -12.74
N TRP A 7 -6.71 -10.79 -13.01
CA TRP A 7 -6.19 -9.88 -11.98
C TRP A 7 -7.29 -9.23 -11.13
N ASN A 8 -8.31 -8.61 -11.75
CA ASN A 8 -9.48 -8.06 -11.04
C ASN A 8 -10.54 -9.12 -10.68
N GLY A 9 -10.41 -10.35 -11.19
CA GLY A 9 -11.42 -11.41 -11.02
C GLY A 9 -11.27 -12.24 -9.75
N SER A 10 -10.20 -12.04 -8.98
CA SER A 10 -9.83 -12.92 -7.85
C SER A 10 -10.22 -12.36 -6.49
N PHE A 11 -10.29 -11.03 -6.36
CA PHE A 11 -10.80 -10.40 -5.15
C PHE A 11 -12.32 -10.65 -5.06
N PRO A 12 -12.87 -10.99 -3.88
CA PRO A 12 -14.27 -11.35 -3.73
C PRO A 12 -15.24 -10.15 -3.86
N HIS A 13 -15.30 -9.48 -5.02
CA HIS A 13 -16.11 -8.28 -5.24
C HIS A 13 -17.63 -8.50 -5.09
N ASP A 14 -18.12 -9.74 -5.15
CA ASP A 14 -19.55 -10.08 -5.19
C ASP A 14 -20.09 -10.67 -3.87
N PHE A 15 -19.72 -10.08 -2.73
CA PHE A 15 -20.24 -10.57 -1.46
C PHE A 15 -21.72 -10.19 -1.24
N LYS A 16 -22.61 -11.19 -1.28
CA LYS A 16 -24.00 -11.09 -0.81
C LYS A 16 -24.34 -12.34 0.00
N GLY A 17 -24.24 -12.32 1.34
CA GLY A 17 -24.56 -13.52 2.10
C GLY A 17 -24.57 -13.40 3.63
N GLY A 18 -25.14 -14.42 4.28
CA GLY A 18 -25.20 -14.56 5.75
C GLY A 18 -23.86 -14.98 6.40
N PRO A 19 -23.85 -15.34 7.70
CA PRO A 19 -22.62 -15.54 8.48
C PRO A 19 -21.59 -16.54 7.90
N ALA A 20 -22.04 -17.63 7.29
CA ALA A 20 -21.15 -18.61 6.64
C ALA A 20 -20.40 -18.01 5.44
N ALA A 21 -21.06 -17.14 4.68
CA ALA A 21 -20.44 -16.43 3.57
C ALA A 21 -19.39 -15.44 4.09
N VAL A 22 -19.63 -14.75 5.23
CA VAL A 22 -18.65 -13.84 5.84
C VAL A 22 -17.38 -14.59 6.27
N ALA A 23 -17.51 -15.81 6.81
CA ALA A 23 -16.37 -16.63 7.18
C ALA A 23 -15.54 -17.06 5.95
N GLU A 24 -16.21 -17.44 4.86
CA GLU A 24 -15.55 -17.75 3.59
C GLU A 24 -14.85 -16.51 3.00
N PHE A 25 -15.51 -15.36 3.04
CA PHE A 25 -14.95 -14.09 2.60
C PHE A 25 -13.68 -13.74 3.37
N ARG A 26 -13.70 -13.85 4.71
CA ARG A 26 -12.52 -13.66 5.57
C ARG A 26 -11.36 -14.57 5.15
N ARG A 27 -11.63 -15.85 4.88
CA ARG A 27 -10.60 -16.79 4.42
C ARG A 27 -9.98 -16.33 3.10
N ARG A 28 -10.81 -15.93 2.12
CA ARG A 28 -10.35 -15.40 0.83
C ARG A 28 -9.53 -14.12 1.00
N CYS A 29 -9.91 -13.24 1.92
CA CYS A 29 -9.12 -12.05 2.27
C CYS A 29 -7.73 -12.44 2.82
N CYS A 30 -7.64 -13.41 3.72
CA CYS A 30 -6.34 -13.88 4.23
C CYS A 30 -5.46 -14.47 3.13
N GLU A 31 -6.03 -15.29 2.25
CA GLU A 31 -5.32 -15.85 1.08
C GLU A 31 -4.81 -14.74 0.15
N TRP A 32 -5.66 -13.73 -0.11
CA TRP A 32 -5.31 -12.57 -0.92
C TRP A 32 -4.15 -11.76 -0.31
N VAL A 33 -4.24 -11.43 0.99
CA VAL A 33 -3.17 -10.72 1.72
C VAL A 33 -1.84 -11.47 1.59
N ASN A 34 -1.83 -12.80 1.79
CA ASN A 34 -0.62 -13.60 1.67
C ASN A 34 -0.05 -13.61 0.25
N HIS A 35 -0.92 -13.71 -0.75
CA HIS A 35 -0.52 -13.65 -2.16
C HIS A 35 0.11 -12.29 -2.50
N GLN A 36 -0.54 -11.19 -2.12
CA GLN A 36 -0.05 -9.85 -2.37
C GLN A 36 1.25 -9.55 -1.60
N ALA A 37 1.41 -10.06 -0.38
CA ALA A 37 2.68 -9.96 0.34
C ALA A 37 3.83 -10.68 -0.37
N PHE A 38 3.56 -11.80 -1.04
CA PHE A 38 4.54 -12.49 -1.87
C PHE A 38 4.89 -11.64 -3.10
N THR A 39 3.88 -11.15 -3.82
CA THR A 39 4.09 -10.26 -4.98
C THR A 39 4.88 -9.01 -4.61
N ALA A 40 4.57 -8.35 -3.50
CA ALA A 40 5.32 -7.19 -3.01
C ALA A 40 6.81 -7.50 -2.79
N ARG A 41 7.16 -8.70 -2.28
CA ARG A 41 8.57 -9.12 -2.16
C ARG A 41 9.22 -9.39 -3.51
N CYS A 42 8.48 -9.93 -4.48
CA CYS A 42 8.96 -10.10 -5.84
C CYS A 42 9.21 -8.76 -6.54
N THR A 43 8.32 -7.78 -6.33
CA THR A 43 8.50 -6.39 -6.78
C THR A 43 9.76 -5.78 -6.17
N GLU A 44 9.94 -5.89 -4.85
CA GLU A 44 11.14 -5.39 -4.15
C GLU A 44 12.43 -6.03 -4.67
N ALA A 45 12.38 -7.31 -5.04
CA ALA A 45 13.54 -8.05 -5.56
C ALA A 45 13.80 -7.80 -7.06
N GLY A 46 12.95 -7.02 -7.75
CA GLY A 46 13.03 -6.80 -9.20
C GLY A 46 12.78 -8.07 -10.03
N ILE A 47 12.15 -9.10 -9.45
CA ILE A 47 11.85 -10.37 -10.12
C ILE A 47 10.63 -10.22 -11.04
N ASP A 48 9.70 -9.35 -10.66
CA ASP A 48 8.48 -9.06 -11.42
C ASP A 48 8.76 -7.97 -12.47
N ALA A 49 9.56 -8.32 -13.47
CA ALA A 49 10.08 -7.40 -14.48
C ALA A 49 9.15 -7.29 -15.71
N GLU A 50 7.97 -6.66 -15.55
CA GLU A 50 7.27 -5.81 -16.55
C GLU A 50 5.87 -5.35 -16.04
N PRO A 51 5.52 -4.07 -16.22
CA PRO A 51 6.21 -2.94 -15.58
C PRO A 51 6.20 -3.13 -14.06
N LEU A 52 7.37 -2.97 -13.43
CA LEU A 52 7.72 -3.23 -12.01
C LEU A 52 6.73 -2.73 -10.94
N CYS A 53 5.74 -1.94 -11.32
CA CYS A 53 4.80 -1.28 -10.43
C CYS A 53 3.31 -1.37 -10.82
N LYS A 54 2.91 -2.31 -11.70
CA LYS A 54 1.48 -2.49 -12.04
C LYS A 54 0.63 -2.88 -10.82
N HIS A 55 1.14 -3.76 -9.97
CA HIS A 55 0.42 -4.19 -8.76
C HIS A 55 0.38 -3.10 -7.66
N PRO A 56 1.51 -2.49 -7.25
CA PRO A 56 1.48 -1.37 -6.30
C PRO A 56 0.59 -0.21 -6.72
N SER A 57 0.60 0.17 -8.01
CA SER A 57 -0.20 1.31 -8.52
C SER A 57 -1.71 1.09 -8.46
N PHE A 58 -2.16 -0.17 -8.32
CA PHE A 58 -3.57 -0.50 -8.14
C PHE A 58 -3.93 -0.82 -6.68
N GLU A 59 -3.12 -1.65 -6.01
CA GLU A 59 -3.45 -2.13 -4.67
C GLU A 59 -3.27 -1.08 -3.57
N ILE A 60 -2.31 -0.15 -3.71
CA ILE A 60 -2.13 0.91 -2.73
C ILE A 60 -3.31 1.90 -2.75
N PRO A 61 -3.71 2.48 -3.91
CA PRO A 61 -4.90 3.31 -3.97
C PRO A 61 -6.17 2.59 -3.50
N ASN A 62 -6.36 1.33 -3.89
CA ASN A 62 -7.49 0.53 -3.39
C ASN A 62 -7.53 0.49 -1.85
N GLY A 63 -6.40 0.30 -1.18
CA GLY A 63 -6.39 0.23 0.28
C GLY A 63 -6.48 1.57 1.00
N LEU A 64 -6.05 2.67 0.37
CA LEU A 64 -5.86 3.97 1.05
C LEU A 64 -6.78 5.10 0.56
N GLU A 65 -7.31 4.98 -0.65
CA GLU A 65 -8.07 6.04 -1.33
C GLU A 65 -9.55 5.66 -1.53
N GLU A 66 -9.86 4.37 -1.62
CA GLU A 66 -11.23 3.86 -1.79
C GLU A 66 -11.96 3.61 -0.47
N GLU A 67 -13.30 3.65 -0.51
CA GLU A 67 -14.17 3.37 0.63
C GLU A 67 -14.93 2.06 0.44
N TYR A 68 -15.02 1.25 1.50
CA TYR A 68 -15.67 -0.06 1.46
C TYR A 68 -16.78 -0.17 2.50
N SER A 69 -17.92 -0.72 2.07
CA SER A 69 -19.08 -0.92 2.95
C SER A 69 -18.90 -2.04 3.98
N LEU A 70 -18.03 -3.01 3.70
CA LEU A 70 -17.74 -4.13 4.58
C LEU A 70 -16.40 -3.93 5.29
N GLN A 71 -16.42 -3.94 6.63
CA GLN A 71 -15.20 -3.77 7.43
C GLN A 71 -14.12 -4.80 7.09
N VAL A 72 -14.50 -6.06 6.86
CA VAL A 72 -13.56 -7.13 6.49
C VAL A 72 -12.90 -6.88 5.12
N GLU A 73 -13.63 -6.26 4.19
CA GLU A 73 -13.09 -5.90 2.89
C GLU A 73 -12.10 -4.75 3.02
N ARG A 74 -12.49 -3.72 3.79
CA ARG A 74 -11.62 -2.58 4.14
C ARG A 74 -10.34 -3.04 4.80
N ASP A 75 -10.43 -3.84 5.86
CA ASP A 75 -9.28 -4.38 6.59
C ASP A 75 -8.33 -5.16 5.68
N CYS A 76 -8.88 -5.96 4.75
CA CYS A 76 -8.10 -6.69 3.76
C CYS A 76 -7.34 -5.74 2.82
N LYS A 77 -8.03 -4.76 2.25
CA LYS A 77 -7.46 -3.81 1.28
C LYS A 77 -6.41 -2.90 1.93
N VAL A 78 -6.68 -2.40 3.13
CA VAL A 78 -5.73 -1.61 3.93
C VAL A 78 -4.48 -2.45 4.25
N MET A 79 -4.65 -3.70 4.68
CA MET A 79 -3.51 -4.61 4.96
C MET A 79 -2.65 -4.82 3.71
N VAL A 80 -3.26 -5.06 2.55
CA VAL A 80 -2.52 -5.22 1.30
C VAL A 80 -1.72 -3.97 0.96
N ALA A 81 -2.35 -2.79 1.00
CA ALA A 81 -1.66 -1.53 0.73
C ALA A 81 -0.49 -1.29 1.69
N ALA A 82 -0.70 -1.50 2.99
CA ALA A 82 0.33 -1.39 4.01
C ALA A 82 1.50 -2.36 3.75
N GLN A 83 1.22 -3.60 3.34
CA GLN A 83 2.25 -4.58 3.01
C GLN A 83 3.06 -4.23 1.77
N TYR A 84 2.44 -3.68 0.72
CA TYR A 84 3.18 -3.20 -0.44
C TYR A 84 4.16 -2.10 -0.06
N ILE A 85 3.71 -1.12 0.71
CA ILE A 85 4.57 -0.03 1.20
C ILE A 85 5.69 -0.56 2.08
N LEU A 86 5.37 -1.49 3.00
CA LEU A 86 6.34 -2.03 3.95
C LEU A 86 7.40 -2.91 3.26
N LEU A 87 6.97 -3.79 2.35
CA LEU A 87 7.81 -4.81 1.74
C LEU A 87 8.48 -4.35 0.44
N ALA A 88 7.78 -3.55 -0.37
CA ALA A 88 8.21 -3.07 -1.69
C ALA A 88 8.51 -1.57 -1.74
N GLY A 89 8.51 -0.88 -0.59
CA GLY A 89 8.61 0.57 -0.54
C GLY A 89 9.81 1.15 -1.26
N ARG A 90 10.97 0.46 -1.30
CA ARG A 90 12.15 0.99 -2.03
C ARG A 90 11.93 0.91 -3.52
N ALA A 91 11.52 -0.24 -4.05
CA ALA A 91 11.26 -0.37 -5.48
C ALA A 91 10.19 0.62 -5.96
N ILE A 92 9.14 0.85 -5.16
CA ILE A 92 8.09 1.82 -5.47
C ILE A 92 8.65 3.25 -5.43
N HIS A 93 9.44 3.60 -4.41
CA HIS A 93 10.08 4.91 -4.30
C HIS A 93 11.04 5.17 -5.47
N GLU A 94 11.83 4.17 -5.83
CA GLU A 94 12.79 4.27 -6.92
C GLU A 94 12.10 4.53 -8.26
N GLU A 95 11.01 3.81 -8.54
CA GLU A 95 10.24 3.94 -9.78
C GLU A 95 9.49 5.27 -9.88
N PHE A 96 8.79 5.69 -8.81
CA PHE A 96 7.87 6.83 -8.87
C PHE A 96 8.46 8.15 -8.39
N ILE A 97 9.57 8.13 -7.64
CA ILE A 97 10.14 9.34 -7.00
C ILE A 97 11.54 9.65 -7.51
N THR A 98 12.43 8.66 -7.62
CA THR A 98 13.86 8.93 -7.88
C THR A 98 14.33 8.62 -9.31
N ARG A 99 13.47 8.05 -10.16
CA ARG A 99 13.84 7.68 -11.53
C ARG A 99 14.39 8.90 -12.28
N PRO A 100 15.61 8.85 -12.86
CA PRO A 100 16.19 9.99 -13.55
C PRO A 100 15.34 10.40 -14.75
N LEU A 101 14.86 11.64 -14.75
CA LEU A 101 13.84 12.12 -15.68
C LEU A 101 14.48 12.69 -16.96
N SER A 102 13.88 12.33 -18.09
CA SER A 102 13.99 12.99 -19.39
C SER A 102 12.82 13.98 -19.58
N MET A 103 12.95 14.95 -20.50
CA MET A 103 11.95 16.00 -20.73
C MET A 103 10.53 15.42 -20.94
N GLY A 104 9.63 15.68 -19.98
CA GLY A 104 8.25 15.16 -19.95
C GLY A 104 7.88 14.42 -18.66
N GLU A 105 8.87 13.94 -17.91
CA GLU A 105 8.66 13.09 -16.73
C GLU A 105 8.68 13.89 -15.39
N GLU A 106 8.91 15.21 -15.42
CA GLU A 106 8.80 16.10 -14.22
C GLU A 106 7.40 16.10 -13.60
N GLU A 107 6.35 16.05 -14.42
CA GLU A 107 4.97 15.92 -13.95
C GLU A 107 4.71 14.55 -13.30
N GLU A 108 5.36 13.48 -13.79
CA GLU A 108 5.24 12.14 -13.21
C GLU A 108 5.91 12.03 -11.85
N ALA A 109 7.12 12.59 -11.70
CA ALA A 109 7.80 12.64 -10.41
C ALA A 109 7.06 13.50 -9.39
N LYS A 110 6.48 14.62 -9.83
CA LYS A 110 5.60 15.45 -8.99
C LYS A 110 4.35 14.69 -8.55
N TRP A 111 3.70 13.98 -9.48
CA TRP A 111 2.55 13.13 -9.18
C TRP A 111 2.90 12.00 -8.20
N GLY A 112 4.04 11.35 -8.39
CA GLY A 112 4.56 10.31 -7.49
C GLY A 112 4.73 10.85 -6.08
N LEU A 113 5.30 12.06 -5.94
CA LEU A 113 5.47 12.71 -4.65
C LEU A 113 4.13 13.08 -3.99
N GLU A 114 3.19 13.64 -4.75
CA GLU A 114 1.84 13.94 -4.28
C GLU A 114 1.13 12.67 -3.77
N LYS A 115 1.28 11.54 -4.47
CA LYS A 115 0.78 10.24 -4.01
C LYS A 115 1.48 9.76 -2.73
N TRP A 116 2.80 9.93 -2.63
CA TRP A 116 3.56 9.55 -1.45
C TRP A 116 3.08 10.29 -0.19
N LEU A 117 2.84 11.60 -0.32
CA LEU A 117 2.28 12.45 0.74
C LEU A 117 0.85 12.02 1.09
N LEU A 118 -0.01 11.84 0.09
CA LEU A 118 -1.38 11.40 0.27
C LEU A 118 -1.45 10.06 1.02
N TRP A 119 -0.65 9.07 0.64
CA TRP A 119 -0.64 7.77 1.31
C TRP A 119 -0.18 7.86 2.77
N ALA A 120 0.81 8.70 3.07
CA ALA A 120 1.24 8.94 4.44
C ALA A 120 0.13 9.58 5.30
N GLU A 121 -0.63 10.53 4.74
CA GLU A 121 -1.79 11.14 5.41
C GLU A 121 -2.92 10.13 5.62
N ARG A 122 -3.22 9.29 4.63
CA ARG A 122 -4.26 8.26 4.74
C ARG A 122 -3.92 7.20 5.78
N LEU A 123 -2.67 6.74 5.81
CA LEU A 123 -2.19 5.82 6.85
C LEU A 123 -2.29 6.45 8.24
N LYS A 124 -1.92 7.72 8.40
CA LYS A 124 -2.06 8.46 9.66
C LYS A 124 -3.53 8.52 10.11
N ALA A 125 -4.44 8.84 9.19
CA ALA A 125 -5.86 8.91 9.51
C ALA A 125 -6.43 7.56 9.95
N ILE A 126 -5.99 6.45 9.34
CA ILE A 126 -6.38 5.09 9.74
C ILE A 126 -5.83 4.75 11.12
N GLU A 127 -4.55 5.04 11.38
CA GLU A 127 -3.90 4.89 12.69
C GLU A 127 -4.67 5.63 13.79
N GLU A 128 -4.98 6.92 13.58
CA GLU A 128 -5.65 7.77 14.56
C GLU A 128 -7.11 7.37 14.82
N LYS A 129 -7.85 6.96 13.77
CA LYS A 129 -9.22 6.47 13.92
C LYS A 129 -9.27 5.12 14.64
N SER A 130 -8.24 4.30 14.49
CA SER A 130 -8.18 2.94 15.06
C SER A 130 -9.43 2.10 14.72
N ASP A 131 -9.93 2.26 13.49
CA ASP A 131 -11.20 1.70 13.01
C ASP A 131 -11.03 0.41 12.18
N CYS A 132 -9.83 -0.18 12.18
CA CYS A 132 -9.50 -1.45 11.54
C CYS A 132 -9.05 -2.49 12.59
N ASP A 133 -8.95 -3.76 12.20
CA ASP A 133 -8.38 -4.80 13.06
C ASP A 133 -6.99 -4.40 13.62
N PRO A 134 -6.66 -4.71 14.90
CA PRO A 134 -5.40 -4.31 15.50
C PRO A 134 -4.13 -4.72 14.73
N LYS A 135 -4.16 -5.86 14.02
CA LYS A 135 -3.03 -6.28 13.19
C LYS A 135 -2.89 -5.40 11.95
N VAL A 136 -4.00 -4.95 11.39
CA VAL A 136 -4.05 -4.00 10.27
C VAL A 136 -3.48 -2.66 10.73
N ILE A 137 -3.91 -2.16 11.89
CA ILE A 137 -3.37 -0.92 12.47
C ILE A 137 -1.86 -1.02 12.70
N ALA A 138 -1.37 -2.13 13.26
CA ALA A 138 0.08 -2.33 13.43
C ALA A 138 0.83 -2.29 12.09
N ALA A 139 0.29 -2.91 11.04
CA ALA A 139 0.89 -2.86 9.70
C ALA A 139 0.87 -1.44 9.11
N VAL A 140 -0.23 -0.69 9.30
CA VAL A 140 -0.39 0.71 8.88
C VAL A 140 0.67 1.61 9.52
N VAL A 141 0.91 1.46 10.83
CA VAL A 141 1.95 2.21 11.55
C VAL A 141 3.33 1.96 10.96
N GLU A 142 3.68 0.69 10.73
CA GLU A 142 4.99 0.33 10.16
C GLU A 142 5.14 0.79 8.71
N ALA A 143 4.07 0.69 7.90
CA ALA A 143 4.03 1.22 6.54
C ALA A 143 4.25 2.74 6.52
N ARG A 144 3.61 3.48 7.43
CA ARG A 144 3.77 4.94 7.53
C ARG A 144 5.20 5.33 7.90
N LYS A 145 5.80 4.64 8.87
CA LYS A 145 7.22 4.81 9.23
C LYS A 145 8.13 4.54 8.03
N ARG A 146 7.82 3.51 7.22
CA ARG A 146 8.57 3.16 6.02
C ARG A 146 8.51 4.25 4.95
N LEU A 147 7.33 4.81 4.66
CA LEU A 147 7.19 5.94 3.71
C LEU A 147 8.03 7.14 4.12
N ILE A 148 7.95 7.52 5.40
CA ILE A 148 8.67 8.66 5.96
C ILE A 148 10.19 8.42 5.87
N ALA A 149 10.64 7.22 6.22
CA ALA A 149 12.07 6.88 6.18
C ALA A 149 12.66 6.90 4.77
N LEU A 150 11.85 6.64 3.74
CA LEU A 150 12.30 6.63 2.33
C LEU A 150 12.34 8.04 1.72
N GLN A 151 11.53 8.98 2.20
CA GLN A 151 11.52 10.36 1.74
C GLN A 151 11.38 11.35 2.92
N PRO A 152 12.38 11.48 3.81
CA PRO A 152 12.23 12.25 5.05
C PRO A 152 12.04 13.76 4.80
N ASP A 153 12.62 14.29 3.73
CA ASP A 153 12.64 15.74 3.44
C ASP A 153 11.25 16.33 3.22
N VAL A 154 10.27 15.52 2.84
CA VAL A 154 8.89 15.97 2.60
C VAL A 154 7.99 15.78 3.82
N PHE A 155 8.55 15.27 4.92
CA PHE A 155 7.87 15.10 6.21
C PHE A 155 8.64 15.79 7.37
N PRO A 156 8.86 17.11 7.32
CA PRO A 156 9.72 17.81 8.29
C PRO A 156 9.23 17.73 9.74
N ASP A 157 7.94 17.52 9.98
CA ASP A 157 7.35 17.40 11.32
C ASP A 157 7.55 16.00 11.95
N SER A 158 8.09 15.03 11.20
CA SER A 158 8.20 13.64 11.63
C SER A 158 9.60 13.24 12.15
N VAL A 159 10.62 14.07 11.91
CA VAL A 159 11.97 13.87 12.43
C VAL A 159 12.10 14.64 13.73
N ALA A 160 12.19 13.93 14.86
CA ALA A 160 12.50 14.54 16.14
C ALA A 160 13.81 15.35 16.01
N LYS A 161 13.74 16.67 16.18
CA LYS A 161 14.92 17.55 16.16
C LYS A 161 15.93 17.03 17.20
N PRO A 162 17.20 16.82 16.83
CA PRO A 162 18.22 16.48 17.82
C PRO A 162 18.31 17.63 18.83
N THR A 163 18.14 17.29 20.10
CA THR A 163 18.27 18.24 21.21
C THR A 163 19.70 18.80 21.21
N PRO A 164 19.91 20.14 21.28
CA PRO A 164 21.25 20.68 21.39
C PRO A 164 21.86 20.18 22.69
N ARG A 165 23.03 19.52 22.62
CA ARG A 165 23.85 19.30 23.80
C ARG A 165 24.41 20.65 24.20
N GLY A 166 24.01 21.14 25.37
CA GLY A 166 24.61 22.29 26.03
C GLY A 166 26.02 21.99 26.53
#